data_AF-A0A7G8HCL3-F1
#
_entry.id   AF-A0A7G8HCL3-F1
#
_cell.length_a   1.000
_cell.length_b   1.000
_cell.length_c   1.000
_cell.angle_alpha   90.00
_cell.angle_beta   90.00
_cell.angle_gamma   90.00
#
_symmetry.space_group_name_H-M   'P 1'
#
loop_
_entity.id
_entity.type
_entity.pdbx_description
1 polymer ?
#
loop_
_entity_poly.entity_id
_entity_poly.type
_entity_poly.pdbx_seq_one_letter_code
_entity_poly.pdbx_strand_id
1 'polypeptide(L)'
;MPYDPELYFDGEEVAMSARLWTSGFNIYAPNRLLLFHLYKSEGTAAEHSATHWGDHSSWFERNRRSLVRVHTLLNSLDRAPQKLRATTEDLTDLNSYGLGEQRTLHEYQQWAGVDFSKAEISEWSKRAQFDKTHP
;
A
#
# COMPACT_ATOMS: atom_id res chain seq x y z
N MET A 1 2.68 -15.46 -4.44
CA MET A 1 2.83 -14.78 -3.13
C MET A 1 1.46 -14.75 -2.46
N PRO A 2 1.31 -15.28 -1.23
CA PRO A 2 0.02 -15.23 -0.53
C PRO A 2 -0.30 -13.78 -0.09
N TYR A 3 -1.58 -13.43 -0.12
CA TYR A 3 -2.06 -12.18 0.49
C TYR A 3 -1.88 -12.27 2.01
N ASP A 4 -1.46 -11.18 2.64
CA ASP A 4 -1.32 -11.12 4.10
C ASP A 4 -2.70 -10.91 4.73
N PRO A 5 -3.25 -11.90 5.46
CA PRO A 5 -4.61 -11.81 5.98
C PRO A 5 -4.78 -10.75 7.08
N GLU A 6 -3.68 -10.19 7.59
CA GLU A 6 -3.69 -9.13 8.60
C GLU A 6 -3.62 -7.72 8.00
N LEU A 7 -3.52 -7.62 6.66
CA LEU A 7 -3.77 -6.36 5.97
C LEU A 7 -5.26 -6.05 5.96
N TYR A 8 -5.59 -4.77 6.11
CA TYR A 8 -6.95 -4.25 6.11
C TYR A 8 -7.22 -3.46 4.82
N PHE A 9 -7.53 -2.15 4.92
CA PHE A 9 -7.93 -1.29 3.79
C PHE A 9 -6.93 -0.17 3.45
N ASP A 10 -6.20 0.33 4.45
CA ASP A 10 -5.17 1.33 4.21
C ASP A 10 -3.81 0.65 3.98
N GLY A 11 -3.24 0.88 2.79
CA GLY A 11 -1.87 0.52 2.48
C GLY A 11 -1.66 -0.90 1.92
N GLU A 12 -2.70 -1.73 1.77
CA GLU A 12 -2.50 -3.06 1.18
C GLU A 12 -2.00 -3.00 -0.26
N GLU A 13 -2.41 -2.01 -1.04
CA GLU A 13 -2.02 -1.89 -2.46
C GLU A 13 -0.51 -1.67 -2.59
N VAL A 14 0.05 -0.73 -1.82
CA VAL A 14 1.49 -0.44 -1.85
C VAL A 14 2.32 -1.58 -1.26
N ALA A 15 1.83 -2.23 -0.20
CA ALA A 15 2.48 -3.40 0.38
C ALA A 15 2.51 -4.57 -0.63
N MET A 16 1.39 -4.87 -1.28
CA MET A 16 1.29 -5.91 -2.29
C MET A 16 2.14 -5.61 -3.53
N SER A 17 2.13 -4.36 -4.00
CA SER A 17 2.98 -3.90 -5.10
C SER A 17 4.46 -4.15 -4.81
N ALA A 18 4.94 -3.69 -3.65
CA ALA A 18 6.33 -3.89 -3.24
C ALA A 18 6.69 -5.38 -3.14
N ARG A 19 5.82 -6.21 -2.54
CA ARG A 19 6.04 -7.66 -2.39
C ARG A 19 6.10 -8.38 -3.73
N LEU A 20 5.17 -8.10 -4.64
CA LEU A 20 5.16 -8.70 -5.97
C LEU A 20 6.39 -8.28 -6.77
N TRP A 21 6.70 -6.98 -6.80
CA TRP A 21 7.81 -6.45 -7.59
C TRP A 21 9.17 -6.99 -7.11
N THR A 22 9.40 -7.01 -5.79
CA THR A 22 10.61 -7.59 -5.18
C THR A 22 10.69 -9.11 -5.35
N SER A 23 9.57 -9.78 -5.62
CA SER A 23 9.51 -11.22 -5.97
C SER A 23 9.73 -11.51 -7.46
N GLY A 24 10.08 -10.50 -8.27
CA GLY A 24 10.40 -10.67 -9.69
C GLY A 24 9.24 -10.41 -10.65
N PHE A 25 8.05 -10.04 -10.14
CA PHE A 25 6.94 -9.66 -11.00
C PHE A 25 7.20 -8.28 -11.63
N ASN A 26 6.66 -8.06 -12.82
CA ASN A 26 6.61 -6.74 -13.44
C ASN A 26 5.17 -6.21 -13.31
N ILE A 27 5.04 -4.92 -13.01
CA ILE A 27 3.75 -4.26 -12.82
C ILE A 27 3.53 -3.34 -14.01
N TYR A 28 2.35 -3.43 -14.64
CA TYR A 28 2.00 -2.64 -15.80
C TYR A 28 0.66 -1.95 -15.57
N ALA A 29 0.55 -0.70 -16.01
CA ALA A 29 -0.70 0.04 -16.06
C ALA A 29 -1.14 0.21 -17.53
N PRO A 30 -2.43 0.06 -17.85
CA PRO A 30 -2.95 0.38 -19.17
C PRO A 30 -2.71 1.85 -19.54
N ASN A 31 -2.33 2.10 -20.80
CA ASN A 31 -2.18 3.46 -21.34
C ASN A 31 -3.46 3.98 -22.03
N ARG A 32 -4.59 3.33 -21.77
CA ARG A 32 -5.93 3.63 -22.28
C ARG A 32 -6.94 3.42 -21.17
N LEU A 33 -8.02 4.18 -21.21
CA LEU A 33 -9.13 4.03 -20.28
C LEU A 33 -9.85 2.69 -20.53
N LEU A 34 -9.89 1.82 -19.53
CA LEU A 34 -10.53 0.51 -19.61
C LEU A 34 -11.85 0.43 -18.83
N LEU A 35 -11.94 1.10 -17.69
CA LEU A 35 -13.06 1.01 -16.78
C LEU A 35 -13.20 2.29 -15.96
N PHE A 36 -14.42 2.58 -15.50
CA PHE A 36 -14.71 3.62 -14.53
C PHE A 36 -15.06 2.96 -13.19
N HIS A 37 -14.55 3.53 -12.11
CA HIS A 37 -14.97 3.21 -10.76
C HIS A 37 -15.91 4.33 -10.28
N LEU A 38 -17.15 3.98 -9.91
CA LEU A 38 -18.05 4.93 -9.28
C LEU A 38 -17.50 5.25 -7.88
N TYR A 39 -16.89 6.41 -7.74
CA TYR A 39 -16.45 6.92 -6.45
C TYR A 39 -17.57 7.72 -5.78
N LYS A 40 -17.57 7.81 -4.44
CA LYS A 40 -18.56 8.58 -3.69
C LYS A 40 -18.61 10.01 -4.23
N SER A 41 -19.79 10.49 -4.63
CA SER A 41 -19.96 11.84 -5.18
C SER A 41 -20.72 12.76 -4.21
N GLU A 42 -20.33 14.03 -4.15
CA GLU A 42 -21.07 15.04 -3.38
C GLU A 42 -22.47 15.21 -3.99
N GLY A 43 -23.46 14.51 -3.41
CA GLY A 43 -24.83 14.46 -3.93
C GLY A 43 -25.52 13.11 -3.71
N THR A 44 -24.74 12.04 -3.51
CA THR A 44 -25.25 10.72 -3.13
C THR A 44 -25.41 10.61 -1.61
N ALA A 45 -26.14 11.56 -1.01
CA ALA A 45 -26.45 11.59 0.43
C ALA A 45 -27.16 10.32 0.95
N ALA A 46 -27.48 9.38 0.05
CA ALA A 46 -28.10 8.09 0.30
C ALA A 46 -27.49 6.96 -0.56
N GLU A 47 -26.18 6.92 -0.82
CA GLU A 47 -25.62 5.69 -1.41
C GLU A 47 -25.66 4.54 -0.39
N HIS A 48 -26.58 3.61 -0.67
CA HIS A 48 -27.14 2.49 0.10
C HIS A 48 -26.16 1.39 0.54
N SER A 49 -24.86 1.63 0.51
CA SER A 49 -23.85 0.60 0.77
C SER A 49 -23.29 0.76 2.16
N ALA A 50 -23.63 -0.16 3.06
CA ALA A 50 -22.98 -0.26 4.36
C ALA A 50 -21.47 -0.38 4.14
N THR A 51 -20.71 0.60 4.64
CA THR A 51 -19.25 0.49 4.69
C THR A 51 -18.87 -0.43 5.82
N HIS A 52 -17.80 -1.22 5.68
CA HIS A 52 -17.34 -2.10 6.76
C HIS A 52 -17.09 -1.37 8.09
N TRP A 53 -16.56 -0.15 8.04
CA TRP A 53 -16.33 0.66 9.25
C TRP A 53 -17.62 1.28 9.84
N GLY A 54 -18.74 1.21 9.11
CA GLY A 54 -20.04 1.69 9.57
C GLY A 54 -20.77 0.68 10.48
N ASP A 55 -20.45 -0.61 10.37
CA ASP A 55 -21.09 -1.70 11.10
C ASP A 55 -20.10 -2.58 11.91
N HIS A 56 -18.78 -2.40 11.76
CA HIS A 56 -17.77 -3.11 12.55
C HIS A 56 -17.00 -2.16 13.48
N SER A 57 -17.45 -2.00 14.73
CA SER A 57 -16.86 -1.05 15.68
C SER A 57 -15.37 -1.29 16.00
N SER A 58 -14.87 -2.52 15.86
CA SER A 58 -13.47 -2.88 16.12
C SER A 58 -12.55 -2.71 14.90
N TRP A 59 -13.02 -2.12 13.80
CA TRP A 59 -12.22 -1.96 12.58
C TRP A 59 -10.91 -1.20 12.82
N PHE A 60 -10.89 -0.26 13.78
CA PHE A 60 -9.71 0.53 14.12
C PHE A 60 -8.52 -0.32 14.58
N GLU A 61 -8.78 -1.43 15.29
CA GLU A 61 -7.73 -2.34 15.77
C GLU A 61 -7.09 -3.08 14.59
N ARG A 62 -7.92 -3.56 13.67
CA ARG A 62 -7.47 -4.20 12.41
C ARG A 62 -6.68 -3.21 11.56
N ASN A 63 -7.17 -1.98 11.41
CA ASN A 63 -6.49 -0.96 10.64
C ASN A 63 -5.13 -0.59 11.26
N ARG A 64 -5.09 -0.43 12.58
CA ARG A 64 -3.86 -0.13 13.31
C ARG A 64 -2.83 -1.25 13.15
N ARG A 65 -3.23 -2.51 13.25
CA ARG A 65 -2.35 -3.67 13.00
C ARG A 65 -1.86 -3.68 11.55
N SER A 66 -2.76 -3.53 10.58
CA SER A 66 -2.43 -3.44 9.15
C SER A 66 -1.37 -2.36 8.89
N LEU A 67 -1.58 -1.15 9.38
CA LEU A 67 -0.65 -0.04 9.20
C LEU A 67 0.72 -0.31 9.83
N VAL A 68 0.78 -0.93 11.02
CA VAL A 68 2.06 -1.35 11.63
C VAL A 68 2.79 -2.27 10.66
N ARG A 69 2.12 -3.30 10.13
CA ARG A 69 2.72 -4.28 9.21
C ARG A 69 3.19 -3.64 7.91
N VAL A 70 2.37 -2.79 7.30
CA VAL A 70 2.73 -2.05 6.08
C VAL A 70 3.98 -1.19 6.33
N HIS A 71 4.00 -0.41 7.40
CA HIS A 71 5.13 0.44 7.71
C HIS A 71 6.38 -0.33 8.13
N THR A 72 6.25 -1.48 8.79
CA THR A 72 7.39 -2.37 9.06
C THR A 72 7.95 -2.95 7.76
N LEU A 73 7.08 -3.49 6.90
CA LEU A 73 7.46 -4.08 5.62
C LEU A 73 8.18 -3.08 4.71
N LEU A 74 7.72 -1.83 4.69
CA LEU A 74 8.26 -0.75 3.87
C LEU A 74 9.36 0.08 4.57
N ASN A 75 9.83 -0.36 5.74
CA ASN A 75 10.83 0.32 6.55
C ASN A 75 10.55 1.82 6.79
N SER A 76 9.32 2.13 7.21
CA SER A 76 8.79 3.50 7.33
C SER A 76 7.98 3.78 8.60
N LEU A 77 8.12 2.95 9.63
CA LEU A 77 7.45 3.14 10.93
C LEU A 77 7.69 4.54 11.52
N ASP A 78 8.90 5.08 11.39
CA ASP A 78 9.26 6.41 11.89
C ASP A 78 8.51 7.57 11.19
N ARG A 79 7.92 7.29 10.03
CA ARG A 79 7.13 8.24 9.23
C ARG A 79 5.64 7.93 9.20
N ALA A 80 5.20 6.93 9.97
CA ALA A 80 3.79 6.59 10.01
C ALA A 80 2.96 7.82 10.43
N PRO A 81 1.83 8.09 9.75
CA PRO A 81 0.99 9.27 10.02
C PRO A 81 0.35 9.23 11.41
N GLN A 82 0.24 8.03 11.99
CA GLN A 82 -0.09 7.81 13.38
C GLN A 82 1.18 7.37 14.10
N LYS A 83 1.35 7.77 15.37
CA LYS A 83 2.45 7.28 16.21
C LYS A 83 2.24 5.79 16.53
N LEU A 84 2.54 4.94 15.55
CA LEU A 84 2.43 3.50 15.64
C LEU A 84 3.63 2.97 16.43
N ARG A 85 3.35 2.11 17.40
CA ARG A 85 4.38 1.33 18.10
C ARG A 85 4.10 -0.12 17.81
N ALA A 86 5.00 -0.80 17.12
CA ALA A 86 4.83 -2.22 16.84
C ALA A 86 4.86 -3.03 18.14
N THR A 87 3.93 -3.97 18.27
CA THR A 87 3.97 -5.04 19.27
C THR A 87 4.43 -6.34 18.61
N THR A 88 4.81 -7.35 19.41
CA THR A 88 5.13 -8.68 18.89
C THR A 88 3.94 -9.32 18.18
N GLU A 89 2.73 -9.09 18.67
CA GLU A 89 1.49 -9.59 18.07
C GLU A 89 1.23 -8.97 16.70
N ASP A 90 1.48 -7.66 16.53
CA ASP A 90 1.33 -6.98 15.24
C ASP A 90 2.19 -7.64 14.15
N LEU A 91 3.40 -8.06 14.53
CA LEU A 91 4.42 -8.60 13.62
C LEU A 91 4.41 -10.12 13.53
N THR A 92 3.49 -10.79 14.21
CA THR A 92 3.37 -12.24 14.16
C THR A 92 3.18 -12.69 12.71
N ASP A 93 3.94 -13.71 12.29
CA ASP A 93 3.96 -14.28 10.95
C ASP A 93 4.27 -13.32 9.79
N LEU A 94 4.68 -12.07 10.07
CA LEU A 94 4.98 -11.09 9.01
C LEU A 94 6.08 -11.57 8.06
N ASN A 95 7.03 -12.37 8.55
CA ASN A 95 8.09 -12.97 7.73
C ASN A 95 7.55 -13.86 6.60
N SER A 96 6.41 -14.53 6.80
CA SER A 96 5.74 -15.31 5.75
C SER A 96 5.14 -14.43 4.65
N TYR A 97 4.99 -13.14 4.93
CA TYR A 97 4.46 -12.12 4.03
C TYR A 97 5.47 -11.01 3.74
N GLY A 98 6.77 -11.31 3.86
CA GLY A 98 7.85 -10.38 3.58
C GLY A 98 7.98 -9.99 2.11
N LEU A 99 8.99 -9.17 1.84
CA LEU A 99 9.45 -8.83 0.50
C LEU A 99 10.11 -10.04 -0.18
N GLY A 100 10.16 -10.03 -1.51
CA GLY A 100 10.92 -11.00 -2.27
C GLY A 100 12.42 -10.69 -2.31
N GLU A 101 13.17 -11.64 -2.83
CA GLU A 101 14.65 -11.57 -2.90
C GLU A 101 15.19 -11.31 -4.31
N GLN A 102 14.31 -11.22 -5.33
CA GLN A 102 14.72 -11.02 -6.72
C GLN A 102 15.16 -9.58 -6.99
N ARG A 103 14.58 -8.62 -6.26
CA ARG A 103 14.90 -7.19 -6.31
C ARG A 103 14.70 -6.57 -4.93
N THR A 104 15.43 -5.51 -4.63
CA THR A 104 15.41 -4.85 -3.32
C THR A 104 14.27 -3.83 -3.17
N LEU A 105 13.92 -3.51 -1.93
CA LEU A 105 12.99 -2.40 -1.63
C LEU A 105 13.53 -1.05 -2.13
N HIS A 106 14.85 -0.86 -2.15
CA HIS A 106 15.46 0.36 -2.66
C HIS A 106 15.24 0.50 -4.16
N GLU A 107 15.45 -0.56 -4.93
CA GLU A 107 15.18 -0.55 -6.37
C GLU A 107 13.69 -0.36 -6.66
N TYR A 108 12.79 -0.96 -5.86
CA TYR A 108 11.36 -0.68 -5.96
C TYR A 108 11.05 0.81 -5.75
N GLN A 109 11.65 1.44 -4.73
CA GLN A 109 11.49 2.87 -4.45
C GLN A 109 11.98 3.75 -5.60
N GLN A 110 13.12 3.40 -6.23
CA GLN A 110 13.60 4.11 -7.42
C GLN A 110 12.65 3.93 -8.61
N TRP A 111 12.18 2.70 -8.86
CA TRP A 111 11.27 2.37 -9.95
C TRP A 111 9.90 3.05 -9.79
N ALA A 112 9.31 3.02 -8.59
CA ALA A 112 8.03 3.67 -8.30
C ALA A 112 8.15 5.19 -8.10
N GLY A 113 9.37 5.70 -7.88
CA GLY A 113 9.65 7.10 -7.58
C GLY A 113 9.09 7.54 -6.24
N VAL A 114 9.25 6.73 -5.20
CA VAL A 114 8.79 6.99 -3.83
C VAL A 114 9.95 6.82 -2.83
N ASP A 115 9.95 7.58 -1.75
CA ASP A 115 10.88 7.44 -0.62
C ASP A 115 10.06 7.29 0.67
N PHE A 116 9.93 6.07 1.16
CA PHE A 116 9.12 5.78 2.35
C PHE A 116 9.73 6.33 3.63
N SER A 117 11.06 6.49 3.68
CA SER A 117 11.77 7.02 4.85
C SER A 117 11.58 8.53 5.01
N LYS A 118 11.25 9.23 3.92
CA LYS A 118 10.97 10.66 3.90
C LYS A 118 9.49 11.00 3.70
N ALA A 119 8.67 10.01 3.34
CA ALA A 119 7.29 10.22 2.90
C ALA A 119 7.22 11.20 1.71
N GLU A 120 8.11 11.01 0.74
CA GLU A 120 8.23 11.84 -0.46
C GLU A 120 8.02 11.03 -1.73
N ILE A 121 7.62 11.72 -2.79
CA ILE A 121 7.58 11.18 -4.15
C ILE A 121 8.47 12.03 -5.05
N SER A 122 9.05 11.40 -6.06
CA SER A 122 9.93 12.04 -7.02
C SER A 122 9.20 13.11 -7.84
N GLU A 123 9.96 14.06 -8.40
CA GLU A 123 9.39 15.08 -9.29
C GLU A 123 8.74 14.50 -10.55
N TRP A 124 9.23 13.37 -11.07
CA TRP A 124 8.61 12.74 -12.23
C TRP A 124 7.31 12.02 -11.85
N SER A 125 7.24 11.38 -10.68
CA SER A 125 6.00 10.76 -10.16
C SER A 125 4.92 11.82 -9.94
N LYS A 126 5.29 13.02 -9.44
CA LYS A 126 4.36 14.15 -9.29
C LYS A 126 3.74 14.61 -10.60
N ARG A 127 4.47 14.51 -11.71
CA ARG A 127 3.98 14.91 -13.04
C ARG A 127 2.99 13.91 -13.62
N ALA A 128 2.94 12.68 -13.12
CA ALA A 128 2.09 11.59 -13.64
C ALA A 128 2.22 11.40 -15.17
N GLN A 129 3.42 11.61 -15.71
CA GLN A 129 3.70 11.49 -17.14
C GLN A 129 4.27 10.11 -17.46
N PHE A 130 3.82 9.52 -18.56
CA PHE A 130 4.44 8.34 -19.13
C PHE A 130 5.76 8.73 -19.81
N ASP A 131 6.89 8.34 -19.23
CA ASP A 131 8.22 8.57 -19.79
C ASP A 131 8.81 7.26 -20.32
N LYS A 132 9.22 7.25 -21.59
CA LYS A 132 9.81 6.07 -22.23
C LYS A 132 11.26 5.80 -21.80
N THR A 133 11.89 6.75 -21.11
CA THR A 133 13.28 6.65 -20.65
C THR A 133 13.42 5.93 -19.30
N HIS A 134 12.31 5.76 -18.57
CA HIS A 134 12.23 5.08 -17.29
C HIS A 134 11.17 3.96 -17.36
N PRO A 135 11.55 2.72 -17.75
CA PRO A 135 10.65 1.56 -17.76
C PRO A 135 10.35 1.01 -16.36
#